data_AF-A0ABD2MGZ7-F1
#
_entry.id   AF-A0ABD2MGZ7-F1
#
_cell.length_a   1.000
_cell.length_b   1.000
_cell.length_c   1.000
_cell.angle_alpha   90.00
_cell.angle_beta   90.00
_cell.angle_gamma   90.00
#
_symmetry.space_group_name_H-M   'P 1'
#
loop_
_entity.id
_entity.type
_entity.pdbx_description
1 polymer ?
#
loop_
_entity_poly.entity_id
_entity_poly.type
_entity_poly.pdbx_seq_one_letter_code
_entity_poly.pdbx_strand_id
1 'polypeptide(L)'
;MEAQENFNIEDPSSEIKLLPQLDPQPIDEALRLENLKNNKQKSESSTKPTILKNNDAKTADRLSFMHQNVQSIRNCIALLEHILEIRKYDCFAVTEHWCDEEQLRATHLRNYDLASSYRRSKNERGGSAIYLRDGVFGKVTPHQNINSLASKFDFECTAVSVNDGHEIIIKTKPYGKQ
;
A
#
# COMPACT_ATOMS: atom_id res chain seq x y z
N MET A 1 -6.45 -64.37 -18.22
CA MET A 1 -6.45 -64.28 -16.75
C MET A 1 -6.14 -62.84 -16.44
N GLU A 2 -7.19 -62.03 -16.46
CA GLU A 2 -7.16 -60.61 -16.14
C GLU A 2 -7.28 -60.46 -14.63
N ALA A 3 -6.45 -59.61 -14.04
CA ALA A 3 -6.63 -59.13 -12.68
C ALA A 3 -6.74 -57.61 -12.76
N GLN A 4 -7.98 -57.14 -12.74
CA GLN A 4 -8.34 -55.78 -12.34
C GLN A 4 -8.48 -55.71 -10.81
N GLU A 5 -8.61 -54.48 -10.29
CA GLU A 5 -8.98 -54.05 -8.93
C GLU A 5 -7.81 -53.58 -8.03
N ASN A 6 -7.83 -52.44 -7.33
CA ASN A 6 -8.83 -51.38 -7.12
C ASN A 6 -8.07 -50.07 -6.74
N PHE A 7 -8.43 -48.94 -7.37
CA PHE A 7 -8.03 -47.59 -6.92
C PHE A 7 -9.16 -47.01 -6.09
N ASN A 8 -8.97 -46.91 -4.77
CA ASN A 8 -9.84 -46.12 -3.90
C ASN A 8 -9.51 -44.63 -4.07
N ILE A 9 -10.42 -43.90 -4.70
CA ILE A 9 -10.43 -42.43 -4.67
C ILE A 9 -11.45 -42.04 -3.61
N GLU A 10 -10.98 -41.69 -2.42
CA GLU A 10 -11.81 -41.02 -1.43
C GLU A 10 -12.05 -39.58 -1.88
N ASP A 11 -13.32 -39.27 -2.10
CA ASP A 11 -13.87 -37.95 -2.39
C ASP A 11 -13.89 -37.10 -1.10
N PRO A 12 -13.14 -35.98 -0.99
CA PRO A 12 -13.19 -35.12 0.18
C PRO A 12 -14.24 -34.00 0.02
N SER A 13 -15.41 -34.28 -0.58
CA SER A 13 -16.50 -33.31 -0.72
C SER A 13 -17.66 -33.54 0.27
N SER A 14 -17.40 -33.51 1.57
CA SER A 14 -18.48 -33.24 2.54
C SER A 14 -17.96 -32.86 3.93
N GLU A 15 -17.90 -31.55 4.20
CA GLU A 15 -18.43 -30.89 5.41
C GLU A 15 -17.85 -29.46 5.50
N ILE A 16 -18.49 -28.51 4.79
CA ILE A 16 -18.32 -27.10 5.12
C ILE A 16 -19.19 -26.84 6.35
N LYS A 17 -18.59 -26.88 7.55
CA LYS A 17 -19.20 -26.28 8.74
C LYS A 17 -19.23 -24.77 8.56
N LEU A 18 -20.42 -24.24 8.27
CA LEU A 18 -20.72 -22.81 8.36
C LEU A 18 -20.37 -22.33 9.76
N LEU A 19 -19.32 -21.51 9.87
CA LEU A 19 -19.04 -20.77 11.09
C LEU A 19 -20.21 -19.81 11.36
N PRO A 20 -20.61 -19.60 12.63
CA PRO A 20 -21.65 -18.65 12.97
C PRO A 20 -21.23 -17.25 12.49
N GLN A 21 -22.13 -16.59 11.75
CA GLN A 21 -21.89 -15.22 11.33
C GLN A 21 -21.78 -14.35 12.58
N LEU A 22 -20.63 -13.70 12.73
CA LEU A 22 -20.44 -12.66 13.73
C LEU A 22 -21.32 -11.47 13.32
N ASP A 23 -22.30 -11.14 14.15
CA ASP A 23 -23.08 -9.91 14.01
C ASP A 23 -22.12 -8.72 13.87
N PRO A 24 -22.30 -7.86 12.84
CA PRO A 24 -21.46 -6.69 12.67
C PRO A 24 -21.58 -5.80 13.91
N GLN A 25 -20.47 -5.65 14.64
CA GLN A 25 -20.37 -4.78 15.80
C GLN A 25 -20.59 -3.31 15.37
N PRO A 26 -21.25 -2.49 16.21
CA PRO A 26 -21.72 -1.16 15.84
C PRO A 26 -20.57 -0.15 15.84
N ILE A 27 -19.78 -0.12 14.77
CA ILE A 27 -18.75 0.91 14.55
C ILE A 27 -19.38 2.20 14.01
N ASP A 28 -20.60 2.15 13.46
CA ASP A 28 -21.27 3.31 12.84
C ASP A 28 -22.02 4.24 13.82
N GLU A 29 -22.39 3.79 15.03
CA GLU A 29 -23.17 4.62 15.97
C GLU A 29 -22.31 5.72 16.61
N ALA A 30 -21.07 5.40 16.97
CA ALA A 30 -20.13 6.35 17.56
C ALA A 30 -19.71 7.45 16.55
N LEU A 31 -19.45 7.05 15.30
CA LEU A 31 -19.12 7.98 14.22
C LEU A 31 -20.30 8.90 13.86
N ARG A 32 -21.53 8.36 13.94
CA ARG A 32 -22.76 9.12 13.66
C ARG A 32 -23.04 10.18 14.74
N LEU A 33 -22.81 9.85 16.01
CA LEU A 33 -23.01 10.78 17.13
C LEU A 33 -21.94 11.89 17.18
N GLU A 34 -20.71 11.61 16.75
CA GLU A 34 -19.65 12.62 16.67
C GLU A 34 -19.94 13.66 15.56
N ASN A 35 -20.45 13.21 14.41
CA ASN A 35 -20.85 14.08 13.31
C ASN A 35 -22.08 14.96 13.63
N LEU A 36 -23.01 14.47 14.46
CA LEU A 36 -24.17 15.25 14.92
C LEU A 36 -23.80 16.35 15.93
N LYS A 37 -22.75 16.15 16.73
CA LYS A 37 -22.25 17.18 17.66
C LYS A 37 -21.52 18.31 16.91
N ASN A 38 -20.75 17.97 15.88
CA ASN A 38 -19.98 18.94 15.09
C ASN A 38 -20.88 19.85 14.22
N ASN A 39 -22.06 19.39 13.81
CA ASN A 39 -23.00 20.19 13.02
C ASN A 39 -23.89 21.15 13.82
N LYS A 40 -23.96 21.03 15.15
CA LYS A 40 -24.82 21.88 16.00
C LYS A 40 -24.15 23.18 16.48
N GLN A 41 -22.86 23.37 16.23
CA GLN A 41 -22.11 24.60 16.58
C GLN A 41 -21.84 25.54 15.40
N LYS A 42 -22.35 25.26 14.19
CA LYS A 42 -22.01 26.02 12.98
C LYS A 42 -23.20 26.63 12.23
N SER A 43 -24.25 27.00 12.93
CA SER A 43 -25.34 27.81 12.38
C SER A 43 -25.49 29.11 13.17
N GLU A 44 -24.66 30.10 12.83
CA GLU A 44 -24.99 31.54 12.85
C GLU A 44 -23.72 32.37 12.51
N SER A 45 -23.50 32.58 11.20
CA SER A 45 -23.01 33.85 10.65
C SER A 45 -22.83 33.67 9.14
N SER A 46 -23.64 34.40 8.38
CA SER A 46 -23.56 34.46 6.93
C SER A 46 -22.30 35.24 6.52
N THR A 47 -21.28 34.53 6.05
CA THR A 47 -20.26 35.12 5.19
C THR A 47 -20.00 34.18 4.02
N LYS A 48 -19.90 34.78 2.83
CA LYS A 48 -19.78 34.17 1.50
C LYS A 48 -18.81 32.98 1.48
N PRO A 49 -19.00 32.00 0.56
CA PRO A 49 -18.09 30.87 0.43
C PRO A 49 -16.71 31.38 0.03
N THR A 50 -15.80 31.47 1.01
CA THR A 50 -14.38 31.64 0.76
C THR A 50 -13.88 30.32 0.19
N ILE A 51 -13.66 30.29 -1.12
CA ILE A 51 -12.82 29.28 -1.76
C ILE A 51 -11.47 29.37 -1.06
N LEU A 52 -11.16 28.39 -0.21
CA LEU A 52 -9.83 28.22 0.37
C LEU A 52 -8.89 27.91 -0.79
N LYS A 53 -8.26 28.95 -1.34
CA LYS A 53 -7.04 28.79 -2.11
C LYS A 53 -5.99 28.33 -1.11
N ASN A 54 -5.70 27.04 -1.08
CA ASN A 54 -4.49 26.55 -0.43
C ASN A 54 -3.31 27.08 -1.23
N ASN A 55 -2.86 28.27 -0.86
CA ASN A 55 -1.56 28.80 -1.22
C ASN A 55 -0.51 28.12 -0.34
N ASP A 56 -0.36 26.81 -0.48
CA ASP A 56 0.83 26.13 0.02
C ASP A 56 1.91 26.32 -1.04
N ALA A 57 2.48 27.52 -1.07
CA ALA A 57 3.77 27.74 -1.70
C ALA A 57 4.73 26.75 -1.04
N LYS A 58 5.05 25.68 -1.76
CA LYS A 58 5.92 24.60 -1.31
C LYS A 58 7.22 25.23 -0.85
N THR A 59 7.44 25.31 0.45
CA THR A 59 8.75 25.65 1.00
C THR A 59 9.72 24.61 0.45
N ALA A 60 10.69 25.07 -0.35
CA ALA A 60 11.51 24.24 -1.21
C ALA A 60 12.40 23.22 -0.47
N ASP A 61 12.38 23.18 0.86
CA ASP A 61 13.38 22.51 1.68
C ASP A 61 12.92 21.25 2.41
N ARG A 62 11.65 20.82 2.28
CA ARG A 62 11.19 19.59 2.97
C ARG A 62 10.64 18.56 2.00
N LEU A 63 11.37 17.46 1.85
CA LEU A 63 10.87 16.23 1.24
C LEU A 63 9.73 15.67 2.08
N SER A 64 8.65 15.29 1.41
CA SER A 64 7.46 14.70 2.00
C SER A 64 7.35 13.22 1.65
N PHE A 65 7.02 12.40 2.65
CA PHE A 65 6.98 10.95 2.53
C PHE A 65 5.63 10.40 2.98
N MET A 66 5.16 9.36 2.30
CA MET A 66 4.05 8.52 2.74
C MET A 66 4.48 7.06 2.66
N HIS A 67 4.19 6.29 3.71
CA HIS A 67 4.32 4.83 3.70
C HIS A 67 2.97 4.20 4.01
N GLN A 68 2.60 3.17 3.25
CA GLN A 68 1.39 2.40 3.50
C GLN A 68 1.66 0.90 3.33
N ASN A 69 1.26 0.12 4.34
CA ASN A 69 1.05 -1.31 4.15
C ASN A 69 -0.31 -1.51 3.48
N VAL A 70 -0.33 -2.09 2.28
CA VAL A 70 -1.52 -2.12 1.41
C VAL A 70 -2.19 -3.49 1.31
N GLN A 71 -1.53 -4.57 1.78
CA GLN A 71 -2.05 -5.94 1.70
C GLN A 71 -2.70 -6.26 0.33
N SER A 72 -1.92 -6.05 -0.73
CA SER A 72 -2.26 -5.97 -2.15
C SER A 72 -2.51 -4.55 -2.65
N ILE A 73 -1.56 -4.04 -3.46
CA ILE A 73 -1.70 -2.72 -4.09
C ILE A 73 -2.90 -2.66 -5.03
N ARG A 74 -3.24 -3.78 -5.69
CA ARG A 74 -4.38 -3.88 -6.63
C ARG A 74 -5.72 -3.49 -6.00
N ASN A 75 -5.90 -3.75 -4.71
CA ASN A 75 -7.17 -3.48 -4.02
C ASN A 75 -7.34 -2.00 -3.66
N CYS A 76 -6.26 -1.21 -3.68
CA CYS A 76 -6.27 0.16 -3.19
C CYS A 76 -5.75 1.19 -4.21
N ILE A 77 -5.52 0.82 -5.48
CA ILE A 77 -4.98 1.74 -6.50
C ILE A 77 -5.77 3.04 -6.55
N ALA A 78 -7.09 2.99 -6.73
CA ALA A 78 -7.92 4.18 -6.84
C ALA A 78 -7.86 5.10 -5.59
N LEU A 79 -7.79 4.51 -4.40
CA LEU A 79 -7.65 5.26 -3.15
C LEU A 79 -6.26 5.90 -3.05
N LEU A 80 -5.21 5.15 -3.40
CA LEU A 80 -3.85 5.65 -3.40
C LEU A 80 -3.69 6.81 -4.39
N GLU A 81 -4.19 6.66 -5.62
CA GLU A 81 -4.18 7.75 -6.62
C GLU A 81 -4.87 9.00 -6.09
N HIS A 82 -6.04 8.87 -5.46
CA HIS A 82 -6.75 10.00 -4.89
C HIS A 82 -5.94 10.70 -3.78
N ILE A 83 -5.33 9.93 -2.88
CA ILE A 83 -4.50 10.46 -1.79
C ILE A 83 -3.26 11.16 -2.35
N LEU A 84 -2.58 10.53 -3.31
CA LEU A 84 -1.35 11.04 -3.92
C LEU A 84 -1.61 12.32 -4.72
N GLU A 85 -2.75 12.44 -5.39
CA GLU A 85 -3.15 13.66 -6.11
C GLU A 85 -3.39 14.84 -5.15
N ILE A 86 -4.04 14.60 -4.02
CA ILE A 86 -4.35 15.65 -3.03
C ILE A 86 -3.10 16.06 -2.25
N ARG A 87 -2.33 15.08 -1.77
CA ARG A 87 -1.23 15.32 -0.83
C ARG A 87 0.10 15.57 -1.51
N LYS A 88 0.28 15.05 -2.72
CA LYS A 88 1.47 15.24 -3.56
C LYS A 88 2.77 14.94 -2.80
N TYR A 89 2.84 13.78 -2.13
CA TYR A 89 4.07 13.35 -1.45
C TYR A 89 5.23 13.24 -2.45
N ASP A 90 6.45 13.58 -2.06
CA ASP A 90 7.62 13.46 -2.94
C ASP A 90 8.03 11.99 -3.12
N CYS A 91 7.89 11.20 -2.06
CA CYS A 91 8.13 9.76 -2.07
C CYS A 91 6.93 9.00 -1.48
N PHE A 92 6.50 7.96 -2.18
CA PHE A 92 5.46 7.04 -1.74
C PHE A 92 6.00 5.61 -1.65
N ALA A 93 5.92 5.06 -0.46
CA ALA A 93 6.43 3.76 -0.07
C ALA A 93 5.26 2.80 0.16
N VAL A 94 5.28 1.62 -0.47
CA VAL A 94 4.31 0.57 -0.19
C VAL A 94 4.97 -0.69 0.30
N THR A 95 4.28 -1.42 1.18
CA THR A 95 4.67 -2.74 1.65
C THR A 95 3.50 -3.70 1.54
N GLU A 96 3.77 -5.00 1.44
CA GLU A 96 2.77 -6.03 1.16
C GLU A 96 2.02 -5.76 -0.16
N HIS A 97 2.73 -5.37 -1.23
CA HIS A 97 2.08 -5.04 -2.51
C HIS A 97 1.58 -6.28 -3.30
N TRP A 98 2.17 -7.47 -3.08
CA TRP A 98 1.76 -8.76 -3.65
C TRP A 98 1.68 -8.79 -5.19
N CYS A 99 2.60 -8.06 -5.82
CA CYS A 99 2.74 -7.94 -7.27
C CYS A 99 4.16 -8.30 -7.70
N ASP A 100 4.31 -8.74 -8.94
CA ASP A 100 5.63 -8.79 -9.57
C ASP A 100 6.03 -7.42 -10.15
N GLU A 101 7.28 -7.32 -10.63
CA GLU A 101 7.80 -6.05 -11.15
C GLU A 101 7.03 -5.57 -12.38
N GLU A 102 6.62 -6.47 -13.27
CA GLU A 102 5.82 -6.12 -14.46
C GLU A 102 4.45 -5.57 -14.05
N GLN A 103 3.78 -6.21 -13.10
CA GLN A 103 2.53 -5.75 -12.51
C GLN A 103 2.68 -4.41 -11.77
N LEU A 104 3.79 -4.20 -11.05
CA LEU A 104 4.07 -2.92 -10.39
C LEU A 104 4.31 -1.80 -11.41
N ARG A 105 5.02 -2.08 -12.51
CA ARG A 105 5.22 -1.13 -13.61
C ARG A 105 3.91 -0.84 -14.36
N ALA A 106 3.04 -1.84 -14.48
CA ALA A 106 1.69 -1.68 -15.03
C ALA A 106 0.74 -0.97 -14.06
N THR A 107 1.08 -0.90 -12.77
CA THR A 107 0.33 -0.11 -11.79
C THR A 107 0.63 1.36 -12.04
N HIS A 108 -0.20 2.00 -12.83
CA HIS A 108 -0.07 3.42 -13.13
C HIS A 108 -0.55 4.23 -11.93
N LEU A 109 0.37 4.86 -11.21
CA LEU A 109 0.06 5.89 -10.21
C LEU A 109 0.39 7.24 -10.84
N ARG A 110 -0.62 8.05 -11.11
CA ARG A 110 -0.44 9.31 -11.86
C ARG A 110 0.61 10.22 -11.21
N ASN A 111 1.57 10.68 -12.00
CA ASN A 111 2.70 11.53 -11.59
C ASN A 111 3.73 10.84 -10.66
N TYR A 112 3.75 9.50 -10.62
CA TYR A 112 4.71 8.74 -9.83
C TYR A 112 5.30 7.58 -10.63
N ASP A 113 6.63 7.51 -10.66
CA ASP A 113 7.37 6.42 -11.26
C ASP A 113 7.83 5.39 -10.21
N LEU A 114 7.76 4.10 -10.58
CA LEU A 114 8.35 3.03 -9.78
C LEU A 114 9.88 3.14 -9.82
N ALA A 115 10.46 3.49 -8.68
CA ALA A 115 11.89 3.70 -8.55
C ALA A 115 12.65 2.45 -8.08
N SER A 116 12.08 1.67 -7.16
CA SER A 116 12.70 0.44 -6.68
C SER A 116 11.66 -0.51 -6.13
N SER A 117 11.92 -1.82 -6.20
CA SER A 117 11.04 -2.81 -5.59
C SER A 117 11.79 -4.04 -5.12
N TYR A 118 11.18 -4.71 -4.15
CA TYR A 118 11.54 -6.02 -3.65
C TYR A 118 10.28 -6.87 -3.61
N ARG A 119 10.40 -8.13 -4.01
CA ARG A 119 9.35 -9.13 -3.86
C ARG A 119 9.95 -10.41 -3.31
N ARG A 120 9.13 -11.19 -2.63
CA ARG A 120 9.43 -12.61 -2.38
C ARG A 120 9.30 -13.41 -3.68
N SER A 121 9.57 -14.71 -3.56
CA SER A 121 9.44 -15.68 -4.66
C SER A 121 8.04 -15.66 -5.29
N LYS A 122 7.90 -16.28 -6.46
CA LYS A 122 6.63 -16.33 -7.19
C LYS A 122 5.55 -17.00 -6.31
N ASN A 123 4.37 -16.37 -6.24
CA ASN A 123 3.21 -16.76 -5.41
C ASN A 123 3.31 -16.51 -3.90
N GLU A 124 4.41 -15.93 -3.41
CA GLU A 124 4.50 -15.50 -2.01
C GLU A 124 3.94 -14.09 -1.82
N ARG A 125 3.22 -13.89 -0.70
CA ARG A 125 2.84 -12.57 -0.19
C ARG A 125 4.07 -11.83 0.33
N GLY A 126 3.96 -10.52 0.52
CA GLY A 126 5.06 -9.63 0.90
C GLY A 126 5.46 -8.68 -0.21
N GLY A 127 6.64 -8.11 -0.03
CA GLY A 127 7.25 -7.18 -0.97
C GLY A 127 7.11 -5.72 -0.57
N SER A 128 8.00 -4.89 -1.09
CA SER A 128 8.03 -3.46 -0.87
C SER A 128 8.38 -2.73 -2.14
N ALA A 129 7.83 -1.54 -2.36
CA ALA A 129 8.15 -0.71 -3.51
C ALA A 129 8.24 0.78 -3.12
N ILE A 130 9.10 1.50 -3.82
CA ILE A 130 9.28 2.95 -3.72
C ILE A 130 8.83 3.56 -5.04
N TYR A 131 7.89 4.48 -4.94
CA TYR A 131 7.43 5.35 -6.01
C TYR A 131 7.89 6.78 -5.73
N LEU A 132 8.40 7.46 -6.75
CA LEU A 132 8.88 8.84 -6.62
C LEU A 132 8.05 9.74 -7.52
N ARG A 133 7.68 10.93 -7.02
CA ARG A 133 6.90 11.88 -7.82
C ARG A 133 7.74 12.43 -8.97
N ASP A 134 7.14 12.51 -10.14
CA ASP A 134 7.79 12.94 -11.37
C ASP A 134 8.35 14.36 -11.24
N GLY A 135 9.56 14.57 -11.78
CA GLY A 135 10.23 15.87 -11.80
C GLY A 135 10.72 16.39 -10.43
N VAL A 136 10.62 15.59 -9.36
CA VAL A 136 11.12 15.99 -8.03
C VAL A 136 12.59 15.69 -7.83
N PHE A 137 13.06 14.55 -8.33
CA PHE A 137 14.44 14.10 -8.19
C PHE A 137 15.13 14.16 -9.55
N GLY A 138 16.33 14.73 -9.60
CA GLY A 138 17.09 14.86 -10.84
C GLY A 138 17.75 13.55 -11.26
N LYS A 139 18.35 12.85 -10.29
CA LYS A 139 19.00 11.55 -10.50
C LYS A 139 18.39 10.51 -9.56
N VAL A 140 18.05 9.34 -10.10
CA VAL A 140 17.46 8.23 -9.35
C VAL A 140 18.23 6.96 -9.70
N THR A 141 18.79 6.28 -8.69
CA THR A 141 19.57 5.04 -8.88
C THR A 141 19.02 3.94 -7.97
N PRO A 142 18.37 2.90 -8.51
CA PRO A 142 17.87 1.79 -7.70
C PRO A 142 19.03 0.95 -7.13
N HIS A 143 18.96 0.55 -5.86
CA HIS A 143 19.95 -0.38 -5.29
C HIS A 143 19.56 -1.82 -5.62
N GLN A 144 20.16 -2.41 -6.65
CA GLN A 144 19.83 -3.79 -7.06
C GLN A 144 20.25 -4.85 -6.03
N ASN A 145 21.35 -4.59 -5.30
CA ASN A 145 21.92 -5.55 -4.35
C ASN A 145 21.28 -5.49 -2.96
N ILE A 146 20.44 -4.49 -2.64
CA ILE A 146 19.84 -4.42 -1.30
C ILE A 146 18.90 -5.62 -1.04
N ASN A 147 18.30 -6.13 -2.11
CA ASN A 147 17.39 -7.26 -2.08
C ASN A 147 18.07 -8.56 -1.61
N SER A 148 19.40 -8.69 -1.75
CA SER A 148 20.14 -9.85 -1.23
C SER A 148 20.36 -9.79 0.28
N LEU A 149 20.20 -8.61 0.90
CA LEU A 149 20.21 -8.45 2.34
C LEU A 149 18.89 -8.89 2.97
N ALA A 150 17.79 -8.82 2.23
CA ALA A 150 16.48 -9.22 2.72
C ALA A 150 16.47 -10.72 3.07
N SER A 151 16.05 -11.03 4.29
CA SER A 151 15.90 -12.40 4.75
C SER A 151 14.42 -12.71 4.93
N LYS A 152 14.00 -13.82 4.31
CA LYS A 152 12.61 -14.29 4.37
C LYS A 152 12.20 -14.46 5.84
N PHE A 153 11.08 -13.84 6.21
CA PHE A 153 10.54 -13.77 7.59
C PHE A 153 11.28 -12.89 8.61
N ASP A 154 12.52 -12.46 8.34
CA ASP A 154 13.23 -11.54 9.24
C ASP A 154 12.94 -10.08 8.88
N PHE A 155 13.22 -9.71 7.63
CA PHE A 155 12.93 -8.39 7.10
C PHE A 155 12.93 -8.35 5.58
N GLU A 156 12.15 -7.43 5.04
CA GLU A 156 12.15 -7.06 3.63
C GLU A 156 12.73 -5.66 3.51
N CYS A 157 13.47 -5.41 2.44
CA CYS A 157 13.96 -4.07 2.17
C CYS A 157 14.01 -3.76 0.67
N THR A 158 13.85 -2.48 0.38
CA THR A 158 14.10 -1.91 -0.94
C THR A 158 14.69 -0.52 -0.73
N ALA A 159 15.52 -0.08 -1.66
CA ALA A 159 16.16 1.22 -1.56
C ALA A 159 16.42 1.85 -2.92
N VAL A 160 16.55 3.18 -2.89
CA VAL A 160 16.91 4.01 -4.03
C VAL A 160 17.79 5.18 -3.57
N SER A 161 18.84 5.48 -4.32
CA SER A 161 19.58 6.74 -4.18
C SER A 161 18.89 7.82 -5.02
N VAL A 162 18.64 8.98 -4.44
CA VAL A 162 18.03 10.14 -5.10
C VAL A 162 18.93 11.37 -4.95
N ASN A 163 19.06 12.13 -6.03
CA ASN A 163 20.00 13.26 -6.14
C ASN A 163 21.43 12.85 -5.72
N ASP A 164 22.33 13.82 -5.57
CA ASP A 164 23.72 13.54 -5.19
C ASP A 164 23.86 13.29 -3.68
N GLY A 165 23.47 12.08 -3.24
CA GLY A 165 23.84 11.53 -1.93
C GLY A 165 22.71 11.23 -0.95
N HIS A 166 21.44 11.39 -1.32
CA HIS A 166 20.34 10.97 -0.44
C HIS A 166 19.92 9.54 -0.75
N GLU A 167 19.68 8.74 0.29
CA GLU A 167 19.18 7.38 0.16
C GLU A 167 17.81 7.26 0.82
N ILE A 168 16.87 6.64 0.12
CA ILE A 168 15.56 6.27 0.64
C ILE A 168 15.54 4.76 0.79
N ILE A 169 15.37 4.28 2.02
CA ILE A 169 15.38 2.87 2.36
C ILE A 169 14.07 2.55 3.08
N ILE A 170 13.32 1.58 2.56
CA ILE A 170 12.22 0.96 3.28
C ILE A 170 12.73 -0.34 3.89
N LYS A 171 12.50 -0.51 5.19
CA LYS A 171 12.68 -1.78 5.89
C LYS A 171 11.37 -2.18 6.54
N THR A 172 10.91 -3.39 6.27
CA THR A 172 9.66 -3.95 6.81
C THR A 172 10.00 -5.24 7.54
N LYS A 173 9.23 -5.55 8.58
CA LYS A 173 9.20 -6.89 9.14
C LYS A 173 7.99 -7.61 8.56
N PRO A 174 8.15 -8.79 7.94
CA PRO A 174 7.04 -9.64 7.51
C PRO A 174 5.98 -9.81 8.61
N TYR A 175 4.71 -9.65 8.25
CA TYR A 175 3.63 -10.08 9.13
C TYR A 175 3.60 -11.61 9.18
N GLY A 176 3.96 -12.19 10.33
CA GLY A 176 3.87 -13.62 10.57
C GLY A 176 4.99 -14.17 11.46
N LYS A 177 4.74 -14.25 12.77
CA LYS A 177 4.95 -15.51 13.48
C LYS A 177 3.56 -16.10 13.69
N GLN A 178 3.25 -17.19 12.99
CA GLN A 178 2.29 -18.17 13.48
C GLN A 178 3.10 -19.33 14.05
#